data_AF-A0A8X8ZP67-F1
#
_entry.id   AF-A0A8X8ZP67-F1
#
_cell.length_a   1.000
_cell.length_b   1.000
_cell.length_c   1.000
_cell.angle_alpha   90.00
_cell.angle_beta   90.00
_cell.angle_gamma   90.00
#
_symmetry.space_group_name_H-M   'P 1'
#
loop_
_entity.id
_entity.type
_entity.pdbx_description
1 polymer ?
#
loop_
_entity_poly.entity_id
_entity_poly.type
_entity_poly.pdbx_seq_one_letter_code
_entity_poly.pdbx_strand_id
1 'polypeptide(L)'
;MMNIFSSSFAGAIQRRAFAAVSNRILSCGWRTLSSSAAPKRVGTHDGKFHCDEALGCFMIRRTAKFYDADIVRSRDPLVLEKLDAVLDVGGVYDPSSDRYDHHQKGFEEVFGCGYVTKLSSAGLVYKHYGKEIIAKEVQLDSDHPDVHRLFLTVYKNFIEAVDAVDNGISQYNTTQLPRFVNNTSLSSRVERLNPDWICPNQSLAEEDESFQQAMKVAGNEFLECINFHAKSWLPARSVVMNSLLARKSIDSSGEIIMLTNSVPDDRS
;
A
#
# COMPACT_ATOMS: atom_id res chain seq x y z
N MET A 1 -17.65 49.43 -52.34
CA MET A 1 -17.01 49.35 -51.01
C MET A 1 -17.90 48.52 -50.11
N MET A 2 -17.28 47.60 -49.38
CA MET A 2 -17.81 46.37 -48.82
C MET A 2 -18.99 46.50 -47.83
N ASN A 3 -20.01 45.67 -48.07
CA ASN A 3 -20.81 45.01 -47.04
C ASN A 3 -19.93 44.07 -46.19
N ILE A 4 -20.32 43.76 -44.96
CA ILE A 4 -20.61 42.40 -44.49
C ILE A 4 -21.05 42.43 -43.01
N PHE A 5 -22.19 41.78 -42.77
CA PHE A 5 -22.74 41.32 -41.51
C PHE A 5 -21.77 40.39 -40.75
N SER A 6 -21.80 40.37 -39.42
CA SER A 6 -21.46 39.14 -38.70
C SER A 6 -22.56 38.76 -37.73
N SER A 7 -23.21 37.66 -38.08
CA SER A 7 -24.12 36.89 -37.24
C SER A 7 -23.45 35.55 -36.91
N SER A 8 -23.56 35.18 -35.63
CA SER A 8 -23.84 33.81 -35.17
C SER A 8 -22.70 32.81 -34.89
N PHE A 9 -23.08 31.88 -34.01
CA PHE A 9 -22.49 30.63 -33.55
C PHE A 9 -21.33 30.72 -32.54
N ALA A 10 -21.63 30.62 -31.24
CA ALA A 10 -21.90 29.39 -30.50
C ALA A 10 -20.66 28.49 -30.37
N GLY A 11 -20.06 28.56 -29.19
CA GLY A 11 -19.01 27.66 -28.72
C GLY A 11 -19.04 27.66 -27.20
N ALA A 12 -20.04 27.00 -26.64
CA ALA A 12 -20.11 26.72 -25.22
C ALA A 12 -18.93 25.83 -24.83
N ILE A 13 -17.84 26.43 -24.34
CA ILE A 13 -16.77 25.67 -23.70
C ILE A 13 -17.28 25.29 -22.31
N GLN A 14 -17.75 24.06 -22.25
CA GLN A 14 -18.20 23.35 -21.07
C GLN A 14 -17.04 23.34 -20.05
N ARG A 15 -17.04 24.33 -19.14
CA ARG A 15 -16.23 24.29 -17.93
C ARG A 15 -16.70 23.07 -17.13
N ARG A 16 -16.03 21.94 -17.25
CA ARG A 16 -16.10 20.89 -16.24
C ARG A 16 -15.43 21.42 -14.99
N ALA A 17 -16.21 22.16 -14.20
CA ALA A 17 -15.92 22.36 -12.81
C ALA A 17 -15.83 20.96 -12.18
N PHE A 18 -14.70 20.64 -11.56
CA PHE A 18 -14.68 19.64 -10.51
C PHE A 18 -15.72 20.11 -9.49
N ALA A 19 -16.83 19.38 -9.40
CA ALA A 19 -17.84 19.63 -8.39
C ALA A 19 -17.14 19.55 -7.04
N ALA A 20 -17.18 20.65 -6.29
CA ALA A 20 -16.93 20.61 -4.86
C ALA A 20 -17.81 19.49 -4.28
N VAL A 21 -17.19 18.56 -3.56
CA VAL A 21 -17.89 17.52 -2.83
C VAL A 21 -18.82 18.22 -1.84
N SER A 22 -20.09 18.32 -2.22
CA SER A 22 -21.15 18.81 -1.36
C SER A 22 -21.31 17.79 -0.23
N ASN A 23 -21.17 18.25 1.02
CA ASN A 23 -21.63 17.52 2.19
C ASN A 23 -23.16 17.38 2.13
N ARG A 24 -23.64 16.43 1.31
CA ARG A 24 -24.96 15.83 1.49
C ARG A 24 -24.74 14.51 2.21
N ILE A 25 -25.05 14.54 3.50
CA ILE A 25 -25.33 13.35 4.29
C ILE A 25 -26.50 12.65 3.61
N LEU A 26 -26.21 11.73 2.69
CA LEU A 26 -27.13 10.67 2.34
C LEU A 26 -26.87 9.59 3.38
N SER A 27 -27.71 9.55 4.41
CA SER A 27 -27.82 8.40 5.29
C SER A 27 -28.39 7.23 4.49
N CYS A 28 -27.57 6.61 3.65
CA CYS A 28 -27.83 5.28 3.15
C CYS A 28 -27.49 4.35 4.31
N GLY A 29 -28.53 3.91 5.04
CA GLY A 29 -28.38 3.01 6.18
C GLY A 29 -27.62 1.77 5.74
N TRP A 30 -26.39 1.64 6.24
CA TRP A 30 -25.67 0.39 6.16
C TRP A 30 -26.43 -0.58 7.05
N ARG A 31 -27.18 -1.49 6.42
CA ARG A 31 -27.53 -2.73 7.10
C ARG A 31 -26.21 -3.42 7.37
N THR A 32 -25.76 -3.36 8.62
CA THR A 32 -24.80 -4.31 9.15
C THR A 32 -25.40 -5.69 8.89
N LEU A 33 -24.95 -6.35 7.83
CA LEU A 33 -25.06 -7.79 7.73
C LEU A 33 -24.18 -8.32 8.85
N SER A 34 -24.78 -8.48 10.03
CA SER A 34 -24.26 -9.34 11.07
C SER A 34 -24.23 -10.74 10.48
N SER A 35 -23.08 -11.10 9.88
CA SER A 35 -22.83 -12.47 9.53
C SER A 35 -22.54 -13.20 10.83
N SER A 36 -23.40 -14.14 11.20
CA SER A 36 -23.22 -15.05 12.34
C SER A 36 -22.11 -16.10 12.11
N ALA A 37 -21.20 -15.85 11.16
CA ALA A 37 -20.05 -16.70 10.91
C ALA A 37 -18.94 -16.31 11.89
N ALA A 38 -18.25 -17.30 12.44
CA ALA A 38 -17.05 -17.05 13.23
C ALA A 38 -16.05 -16.22 12.42
N PRO A 39 -15.29 -15.31 13.06
CA PRO A 39 -14.25 -14.56 12.38
C PRO A 39 -13.28 -15.51 11.69
N LYS A 40 -12.83 -15.12 10.50
CA LYS A 40 -11.78 -15.84 9.78
C LYS A 40 -10.50 -15.84 10.61
N ARG A 41 -9.65 -16.85 10.42
CA ARG A 41 -8.41 -17.00 11.17
C ARG A 41 -7.22 -17.02 10.21
N VAL A 42 -6.25 -16.15 10.47
CA VAL A 42 -5.04 -15.98 9.65
C VAL A 42 -3.82 -16.39 10.48
N GLY A 43 -3.00 -17.27 9.94
CA GLY A 43 -1.78 -17.77 10.56
C GLY A 43 -0.54 -16.95 10.18
N THR A 44 0.36 -16.77 11.14
CA THR A 44 1.76 -16.41 10.91
C THR A 44 2.65 -17.10 11.94
N HIS A 45 3.97 -16.98 11.85
CA HIS A 45 4.87 -17.59 12.83
C HIS A 45 4.82 -16.89 14.20
N ASP A 46 5.16 -17.64 15.24
CA ASP A 46 5.38 -17.18 16.62
C ASP A 46 6.85 -16.72 16.85
N GLY A 47 7.19 -16.26 18.05
CA GLY A 47 8.53 -15.81 18.41
C GLY A 47 8.88 -14.41 17.86
N LYS A 48 10.17 -14.18 17.58
CA LYS A 48 10.64 -12.91 17.00
C LYS A 48 9.88 -12.63 15.70
N PHE A 49 9.28 -11.45 15.61
CA PHE A 49 8.57 -10.97 14.43
C PHE A 49 9.34 -9.89 13.67
N HIS A 50 9.04 -9.79 12.38
CA HIS A 50 9.56 -8.85 11.41
C HIS A 50 8.44 -7.90 10.93
N CYS A 51 8.79 -7.09 9.94
CA CYS A 51 7.90 -6.05 9.44
C CYS A 51 6.91 -6.58 8.40
N ASP A 52 7.32 -7.57 7.62
CA ASP A 52 6.57 -8.04 6.47
C ASP A 52 5.36 -8.87 6.91
N GLU A 53 5.48 -9.75 7.89
CA GLU A 53 4.34 -10.52 8.39
C GLU A 53 3.41 -9.67 9.27
N ALA A 54 3.95 -8.69 10.00
CA ALA A 54 3.15 -7.69 10.71
C ALA A 54 2.31 -6.83 9.73
N LEU A 55 2.93 -6.34 8.66
CA LEU A 55 2.25 -5.56 7.62
C LEU A 55 1.28 -6.43 6.81
N GLY A 56 1.68 -7.65 6.44
CA GLY A 56 0.85 -8.62 5.73
C GLY A 56 -0.42 -8.97 6.49
N CYS A 57 -0.29 -9.26 7.79
CA CYS A 57 -1.44 -9.50 8.68
C CYS A 57 -2.36 -8.28 8.79
N PHE A 58 -1.80 -7.06 8.84
CA PHE A 58 -2.61 -5.84 8.83
C PHE A 58 -3.39 -5.68 7.51
N MET A 59 -2.71 -5.86 6.37
CA MET A 59 -3.31 -5.72 5.05
C MET A 59 -4.42 -6.75 4.79
N ILE A 60 -4.16 -8.03 5.06
CA ILE A 60 -5.14 -9.08 4.79
C ILE A 60 -6.42 -8.90 5.62
N ARG A 61 -6.31 -8.42 6.87
CA ARG A 61 -7.45 -8.08 7.75
C ARG A 61 -8.34 -6.95 7.23
N ARG A 62 -7.91 -6.21 6.20
CA ARG A 62 -8.67 -5.13 5.57
C ARG A 62 -9.42 -5.59 4.31
N THR A 63 -9.17 -6.81 3.86
CA THR A 63 -9.84 -7.42 2.71
C THR A 63 -11.27 -7.83 3.06
N ALA A 64 -12.13 -8.02 2.06
CA ALA A 64 -13.51 -8.41 2.27
C ALA A 64 -13.59 -9.86 2.77
N LYS A 65 -12.66 -10.70 2.30
CA LYS A 65 -12.59 -12.12 2.65
C LYS A 65 -12.14 -12.35 4.08
N PHE A 66 -11.22 -11.54 4.59
CA PHE A 66 -10.61 -11.70 5.91
C PHE A 66 -10.84 -10.50 6.82
N TYR A 67 -11.93 -9.76 6.61
CA TYR A 67 -12.21 -8.55 7.38
C TYR A 67 -12.19 -8.85 8.88
N ASP A 68 -11.32 -8.17 9.61
CA ASP A 68 -11.12 -8.33 11.05
C ASP A 68 -10.81 -9.77 11.50
N ALA A 69 -10.14 -10.55 10.64
CA ALA A 69 -9.73 -11.90 10.97
C ALA A 69 -8.86 -11.96 12.24
N ASP A 70 -9.04 -13.03 13.02
CA ASP A 70 -8.20 -13.36 14.18
C ASP A 70 -6.81 -13.79 13.72
N ILE A 71 -5.77 -13.21 14.33
CA ILE A 71 -4.40 -13.60 14.06
C ILE A 71 -4.01 -14.75 15.00
N VAL A 72 -3.46 -15.81 14.43
CA VAL A 72 -2.97 -16.99 15.14
C VAL A 72 -1.47 -17.11 14.86
N ARG A 73 -0.65 -17.09 15.91
CA ARG A 73 0.81 -17.17 15.79
C ARG A 73 1.29 -18.56 16.17
N SER A 74 1.85 -19.30 15.22
CA SER A 74 2.32 -20.68 15.41
C SER A 74 3.20 -21.15 14.24
N ARG A 75 4.13 -22.07 14.52
CA ARG A 75 4.84 -22.86 13.50
C ARG A 75 4.35 -24.30 13.38
N ASP A 76 3.34 -24.71 14.16
CA ASP A 76 2.83 -26.09 14.12
C ASP A 76 2.02 -26.32 12.83
N PRO A 77 2.47 -27.21 11.92
CA PRO A 77 1.75 -27.49 10.68
C PRO A 77 0.29 -27.93 10.91
N LEU A 78 0.01 -28.64 12.02
CA LEU A 78 -1.35 -29.11 12.36
C LEU A 78 -2.27 -27.99 12.82
N VAL A 79 -1.71 -26.88 13.30
CA VAL A 79 -2.46 -25.63 13.57
C VAL A 79 -2.68 -24.91 12.26
N LEU A 80 -1.62 -24.70 11.47
CA LEU A 80 -1.63 -23.92 10.23
C LEU A 80 -2.57 -24.50 9.16
N GLU A 81 -2.66 -25.82 9.05
CA GLU A 81 -3.57 -26.51 8.11
C GLU A 81 -5.05 -26.13 8.32
N LYS A 82 -5.43 -25.78 9.55
CA LYS A 82 -6.82 -25.46 9.93
C LYS A 82 -7.18 -23.99 9.73
N LEU A 83 -6.22 -23.14 9.35
CA LEU A 83 -6.42 -21.70 9.23
C LEU A 83 -6.87 -21.31 7.82
N ASP A 84 -7.64 -20.23 7.73
CA ASP A 84 -8.22 -19.77 6.47
C ASP A 84 -7.16 -19.17 5.53
N ALA A 85 -6.13 -18.53 6.09
CA ALA A 85 -4.95 -18.04 5.37
C ALA A 85 -3.70 -18.24 6.23
N VAL A 86 -2.53 -18.32 5.60
CA VAL A 86 -1.24 -18.41 6.29
C VAL A 86 -0.20 -17.54 5.57
N LEU A 87 0.51 -16.72 6.33
CA LEU A 87 1.53 -15.79 5.85
C LEU A 87 2.85 -16.12 6.55
N ASP A 88 3.96 -15.97 5.86
CA ASP A 88 5.31 -16.04 6.44
C ASP A 88 5.70 -17.33 7.17
N VAL A 89 4.91 -18.39 6.99
CA VAL A 89 5.14 -19.69 7.58
C VAL A 89 4.47 -20.79 6.76
N GLY A 90 5.01 -22.00 6.84
CA GLY A 90 4.47 -23.20 6.19
C GLY A 90 5.17 -23.58 4.88
N GLY A 91 6.05 -22.75 4.35
CA GLY A 91 6.89 -23.03 3.18
C GLY A 91 6.13 -23.09 1.85
N VAL A 92 4.97 -22.43 1.76
CA VAL A 92 4.07 -22.51 0.60
C VAL A 92 3.62 -21.13 0.16
N TYR A 93 3.78 -20.86 -1.15
CA TYR A 93 3.09 -19.78 -1.85
C TYR A 93 2.04 -20.38 -2.78
N ASP A 94 0.77 -20.19 -2.44
CA ASP A 94 -0.37 -20.58 -3.24
C ASP A 94 -1.53 -19.59 -3.02
N PRO A 95 -1.74 -18.63 -3.94
CA PRO A 95 -2.83 -17.67 -3.85
C PRO A 95 -4.22 -18.30 -3.88
N SER A 96 -4.37 -19.51 -4.45
CA SER A 96 -5.66 -20.19 -4.54
C SER A 96 -6.13 -20.73 -3.19
N SER A 97 -5.19 -20.98 -2.27
CA SER A 97 -5.43 -21.42 -0.89
C SER A 97 -4.98 -20.40 0.16
N ASP A 98 -4.73 -19.15 -0.23
CA ASP A 98 -4.27 -18.06 0.65
C ASP A 98 -3.05 -18.41 1.50
N ARG A 99 -2.05 -19.00 0.84
CA ARG A 99 -0.74 -19.27 1.43
C ARG A 99 0.27 -18.29 0.84
N TYR A 100 0.87 -17.46 1.69
CA TYR A 100 1.73 -16.35 1.31
C TYR A 100 3.04 -16.40 2.11
N ASP A 101 3.75 -17.52 2.03
CA ASP A 101 5.13 -17.63 2.52
C ASP A 101 6.09 -17.36 1.34
N HIS A 102 7.34 -17.00 1.61
CA HIS A 102 8.41 -16.76 0.64
C HIS A 102 9.71 -17.55 0.93
N HIS A 103 9.79 -18.27 2.07
CA HIS A 103 11.02 -18.92 2.59
C HIS A 103 11.51 -20.15 1.80
N GLN A 104 10.74 -20.61 0.82
CA GLN A 104 10.99 -21.84 0.06
C GLN A 104 12.21 -21.69 -0.84
N LYS A 105 12.99 -22.77 -0.95
CA LYS A 105 14.19 -22.80 -1.76
C LYS A 105 13.86 -22.54 -3.23
N GLY A 106 14.53 -21.55 -3.81
CA GLY A 106 14.31 -21.17 -5.21
C GLY A 106 13.08 -20.28 -5.43
N PHE A 107 12.55 -19.65 -4.37
CA PHE A 107 11.55 -18.60 -4.51
C PHE A 107 12.12 -17.39 -5.26
N GLU A 108 11.47 -17.02 -6.36
CA GLU A 108 11.89 -15.95 -7.28
C GLU A 108 10.70 -15.06 -7.69
N GLU A 109 9.59 -15.13 -6.96
CA GLU A 109 8.39 -14.35 -7.30
C GLU A 109 8.67 -12.85 -7.07
N VAL A 110 8.31 -12.05 -8.07
CA VAL A 110 8.44 -10.59 -8.05
C VAL A 110 7.07 -9.96 -8.30
N PHE A 111 6.92 -8.68 -8.00
CA PHE A 111 5.67 -7.95 -8.23
C PHE A 111 5.23 -7.92 -9.71
N GLY A 112 6.20 -8.00 -10.63
CA GLY A 112 6.00 -7.78 -12.06
C GLY A 112 6.18 -6.31 -12.42
N CYS A 113 5.65 -5.85 -13.55
CA CYS A 113 5.70 -4.43 -13.96
C CYS A 113 7.10 -3.80 -14.03
N GLY A 114 8.15 -4.60 -14.24
CA GLY A 114 9.54 -4.14 -14.31
C GLY A 114 10.32 -4.19 -12.99
N TYR A 115 9.66 -4.55 -11.88
CA TYR A 115 10.32 -4.77 -10.59
C TYR A 115 11.00 -6.13 -10.55
N VAL A 116 12.18 -6.17 -9.93
CA VAL A 116 13.03 -7.37 -9.80
C VAL A 116 13.26 -7.79 -8.36
N THR A 117 12.80 -6.99 -7.39
CA THR A 117 12.86 -7.29 -5.96
C THR A 117 11.96 -8.49 -5.66
N LYS A 118 12.53 -9.50 -5.00
CA LYS A 118 11.77 -10.67 -4.51
C LYS A 118 10.75 -10.23 -3.48
N LEU A 119 9.55 -10.81 -3.54
CA LEU A 119 8.49 -10.49 -2.59
C LEU A 119 8.73 -11.15 -1.23
N SER A 120 8.45 -10.40 -0.16
CA SER A 120 8.20 -10.92 1.18
C SER A 120 6.73 -11.34 1.33
N SER A 121 6.34 -11.81 2.52
CA SER A 121 4.94 -12.11 2.82
C SER A 121 4.03 -10.89 2.70
N ALA A 122 4.50 -9.69 3.06
CA ALA A 122 3.79 -8.43 2.80
C ALA A 122 3.59 -8.19 1.30
N GLY A 123 4.65 -8.32 0.51
CA GLY A 123 4.62 -8.12 -0.94
C GLY A 123 3.67 -9.08 -1.65
N LEU A 124 3.63 -10.34 -1.20
CA LEU A 124 2.70 -11.35 -1.69
C LEU A 124 1.24 -10.96 -1.41
N VAL A 125 0.90 -10.61 -0.16
CA VAL A 125 -0.44 -10.15 0.20
C VAL A 125 -0.82 -8.91 -0.60
N TYR A 126 0.10 -7.95 -0.72
CA TYR A 126 -0.13 -6.72 -1.48
C TYR A 126 -0.36 -7.01 -2.97
N LYS A 127 0.38 -7.95 -3.58
CA LYS A 127 0.21 -8.33 -4.98
C LYS A 127 -1.21 -8.80 -5.29
N HIS A 128 -1.82 -9.55 -4.38
CA HIS A 128 -3.16 -10.13 -4.57
C HIS A 128 -4.30 -9.23 -4.07
N TYR A 129 -4.09 -8.50 -2.98
CA TYR A 129 -5.14 -7.74 -2.30
C TYR A 129 -4.95 -6.22 -2.32
N GLY A 130 -3.79 -5.71 -2.75
CA GLY A 130 -3.44 -4.30 -2.66
C GLY A 130 -4.41 -3.38 -3.42
N LYS A 131 -4.88 -3.79 -4.61
CA LYS A 131 -5.91 -3.03 -5.35
C LYS A 131 -7.21 -2.92 -4.58
N GLU A 132 -7.67 -4.01 -3.97
CA GLU A 132 -8.89 -4.04 -3.18
C GLU A 132 -8.78 -3.10 -1.96
N ILE A 133 -7.65 -3.17 -1.26
CA ILE A 133 -7.40 -2.34 -0.07
C ILE A 133 -7.35 -0.85 -0.47
N ILE A 134 -6.64 -0.52 -1.54
CA ILE A 134 -6.56 0.86 -2.04
C ILE A 134 -7.92 1.37 -2.47
N ALA A 135 -8.66 0.59 -3.27
CA ALA A 135 -10.01 0.94 -3.75
C ALA A 135 -10.95 1.30 -2.59
N LYS A 136 -10.95 0.47 -1.53
CA LYS A 136 -11.71 0.73 -0.30
C LYS A 136 -11.26 2.01 0.40
N GLU A 137 -9.95 2.22 0.54
CA GLU A 137 -9.39 3.38 1.23
C GLU A 137 -9.75 4.70 0.54
N VAL A 138 -9.71 4.73 -0.80
CA VAL A 138 -10.00 5.93 -1.59
C VAL A 138 -11.46 6.03 -2.05
N GLN A 139 -12.29 5.05 -1.70
CA GLN A 139 -13.71 4.96 -2.06
C GLN A 139 -13.96 5.01 -3.58
N LEU A 140 -13.18 4.25 -4.33
CA LEU A 140 -13.30 4.08 -5.78
C LEU A 140 -13.47 2.60 -6.13
N ASP A 141 -13.93 2.32 -7.35
CA ASP A 141 -13.98 0.96 -7.88
C ASP A 141 -12.57 0.39 -8.08
N SER A 142 -12.40 -0.92 -7.87
CA SER A 142 -11.10 -1.61 -8.02
C SER A 142 -10.48 -1.47 -9.43
N ASP A 143 -11.32 -1.29 -10.45
CA ASP A 143 -10.89 -1.12 -11.85
C ASP A 143 -10.65 0.36 -12.22
N HIS A 144 -10.84 1.29 -11.29
CA HIS A 144 -10.63 2.71 -11.55
C HIS A 144 -9.16 2.98 -11.91
N PRO A 145 -8.85 3.76 -12.97
CA PRO A 145 -7.47 4.01 -13.39
C PRO A 145 -6.56 4.60 -12.30
N ASP A 146 -7.14 5.40 -11.39
CA ASP A 146 -6.38 5.96 -10.26
C ASP A 146 -6.06 4.91 -9.20
N VAL A 147 -6.90 3.89 -8.99
CA VAL A 147 -6.56 2.76 -8.11
C VAL A 147 -5.37 2.01 -8.68
N HIS A 148 -5.34 1.77 -9.99
CA HIS A 148 -4.18 1.14 -10.62
C HIS A 148 -2.90 1.98 -10.50
N ARG A 149 -2.99 3.30 -10.68
CA ARG A 149 -1.84 4.21 -10.48
C ARG A 149 -1.34 4.15 -9.04
N LEU A 150 -2.24 4.29 -8.08
CA LEU A 150 -1.91 4.21 -6.65
C LEU A 150 -1.30 2.84 -6.30
N PHE A 151 -1.81 1.75 -6.88
CA PHE A 151 -1.29 0.40 -6.65
C PHE A 151 0.19 0.27 -7.05
N LEU A 152 0.59 0.82 -8.19
CA LEU A 152 2.00 0.83 -8.61
C LEU A 152 2.84 1.80 -7.76
N THR A 153 2.31 3.00 -7.50
CA THR A 153 3.02 4.03 -6.73
C THR A 153 3.27 3.63 -5.28
N VAL A 154 2.28 3.04 -4.61
CA VAL A 154 2.41 2.55 -3.23
C VAL A 154 3.37 1.36 -3.16
N TYR A 155 3.39 0.50 -4.18
CA TYR A 155 4.42 -0.55 -4.24
C TYR A 155 5.83 0.06 -4.30
N LYS A 156 6.07 0.93 -5.29
CA LYS A 156 7.35 1.62 -5.51
C LYS A 156 7.87 2.31 -4.25
N ASN A 157 7.00 3.04 -3.58
CA ASN A 157 7.39 3.99 -2.54
C ASN A 157 7.26 3.43 -1.11
N PHE A 158 6.77 2.20 -0.94
CA PHE A 158 6.54 1.63 0.38
C PHE A 158 6.76 0.11 0.45
N ILE A 159 5.99 -0.67 -0.31
CA ILE A 159 6.00 -2.14 -0.18
C ILE A 159 7.35 -2.74 -0.61
N GLU A 160 7.92 -2.24 -1.72
CA GLU A 160 9.19 -2.77 -2.23
C GLU A 160 10.35 -2.64 -1.22
N ALA A 161 10.33 -1.59 -0.38
CA ALA A 161 11.33 -1.43 0.66
C ALA A 161 11.19 -2.47 1.78
N VAL A 162 9.95 -2.85 2.13
CA VAL A 162 9.68 -3.95 3.09
C VAL A 162 10.17 -5.27 2.51
N ASP A 163 9.79 -5.55 1.25
CA ASP A 163 10.22 -6.73 0.51
C ASP A 163 11.75 -6.86 0.44
N ALA A 164 12.43 -5.77 0.09
CA ALA A 164 13.89 -5.75 -0.03
C ALA A 164 14.58 -5.98 1.32
N VAL A 165 14.12 -5.32 2.40
CA VAL A 165 14.73 -5.46 3.73
C VAL A 165 14.60 -6.88 4.24
N ASP A 166 13.43 -7.48 4.09
CA ASP A 166 13.15 -8.84 4.54
C ASP A 166 13.97 -9.88 3.76
N ASN A 167 14.09 -9.72 2.44
CA ASN A 167 14.93 -10.58 1.61
C ASN A 167 16.45 -10.26 1.69
N GLY A 168 16.87 -9.33 2.56
CA GLY A 168 18.28 -8.95 2.72
C GLY A 168 18.89 -8.28 1.49
N ILE A 169 18.09 -7.62 0.66
CA ILE A 169 18.49 -6.94 -0.57
C ILE A 169 18.95 -5.51 -0.25
N SER A 170 20.20 -5.21 -0.58
CA SER A 170 20.77 -3.86 -0.47
C SER A 170 20.18 -2.90 -1.51
N GLN A 171 19.96 -1.63 -1.12
CA GLN A 171 19.49 -0.57 -2.03
C GLN A 171 20.42 -0.32 -3.22
N TYR A 172 21.71 -0.62 -3.09
CA TYR A 172 22.72 -0.47 -4.12
C TYR A 172 23.44 -1.80 -4.34
N ASN A 173 23.68 -2.14 -5.61
CA ASN A 173 24.54 -3.27 -5.96
C ASN A 173 26.02 -2.89 -5.76
N THR A 174 26.49 -2.95 -4.52
CA THR A 174 27.84 -2.56 -4.12
C THR A 174 28.38 -3.46 -3.02
N THR A 175 29.70 -3.64 -3.02
CA THR A 175 30.44 -4.35 -1.95
C THR A 175 30.96 -3.39 -0.88
N GLN A 176 30.79 -2.07 -1.08
CA GLN A 176 31.20 -1.07 -0.10
C GLN A 176 30.28 -1.09 1.12
N LEU A 177 30.87 -0.97 2.31
CA LEU A 177 30.12 -0.83 3.55
C LEU A 177 29.42 0.55 3.61
N PRO A 178 28.22 0.62 4.21
CA PRO A 178 27.54 1.89 4.39
C PRO A 178 28.36 2.81 5.30
N ARG A 179 28.35 4.12 5.01
CA ARG A 179 29.09 5.12 5.81
C ARG A 179 28.51 5.30 7.22
N PHE A 180 27.25 4.95 7.42
CA PHE A 180 26.57 4.96 8.72
C PHE A 180 25.45 3.90 8.72
N VAL A 181 25.05 3.47 9.91
CA VAL A 181 23.92 2.56 10.11
C VAL A 181 22.65 3.40 10.34
N ASN A 182 21.58 3.10 9.61
CA ASN A 182 20.29 3.77 9.76
C ASN A 182 19.22 2.83 10.33
N ASN A 183 18.87 3.00 11.61
CA ASN A 183 17.85 2.20 12.31
C ASN A 183 16.51 2.95 12.47
N THR A 184 16.25 3.94 11.62
CA THR A 184 15.02 4.74 11.64
C THR A 184 13.92 4.20 10.71
N SER A 185 14.21 3.14 9.95
CA SER A 185 13.25 2.52 9.02
C SER A 185 12.01 1.95 9.73
N LEU A 186 10.96 1.69 8.96
CA LEU A 186 9.77 0.98 9.45
C LEU A 186 10.17 -0.39 10.02
N SER A 187 10.99 -1.16 9.32
CA SER A 187 11.43 -2.47 9.80
C SER A 187 12.18 -2.39 11.13
N SER A 188 13.06 -1.41 11.31
CA SER A 188 13.74 -1.19 12.59
C SER A 188 12.78 -0.73 13.71
N ARG A 189 11.71 0.01 13.38
CA ARG A 189 10.66 0.39 14.34
C ARG A 189 9.86 -0.81 14.80
N VAL A 190 9.47 -1.68 13.87
CA VAL A 190 8.79 -2.94 14.18
C VAL A 190 9.69 -3.85 15.00
N GLU A 191 10.97 -3.99 14.63
CA GLU A 191 11.92 -4.84 15.36
C GLU A 191 12.03 -4.45 16.84
N ARG A 192 12.01 -3.13 17.15
CA ARG A 192 12.05 -2.62 18.54
C ARG A 192 10.84 -2.97 19.40
N LEU A 193 9.76 -3.48 18.81
CA LEU A 193 8.58 -3.93 19.55
C LEU A 193 8.70 -5.39 20.00
N ASN A 194 9.70 -6.13 19.50
CA ASN A 194 9.96 -7.47 19.98
C ASN A 194 10.34 -7.43 21.48
N PRO A 195 9.88 -8.40 22.30
CA PRO A 195 10.29 -8.52 23.69
C PRO A 195 11.81 -8.63 23.83
N ASP A 196 12.35 -8.04 24.90
CA ASP A 196 13.78 -8.16 25.23
C ASP A 196 14.09 -9.59 25.69
N TRP A 197 15.17 -10.17 25.17
CA TRP A 197 15.63 -11.52 25.50
C TRP A 197 16.00 -11.71 26.97
N ILE A 198 16.27 -10.62 27.70
CA ILE A 198 16.57 -10.64 29.14
C ILE A 198 15.28 -10.67 29.98
N CYS A 199 14.12 -10.35 29.39
CA CYS A 199 12.89 -10.24 30.15
C CYS A 199 12.47 -11.60 30.72
N PRO A 200 12.39 -11.77 32.05
CA PRO A 200 12.06 -13.06 32.66
C PRO A 200 10.60 -13.47 32.46
N ASN A 201 9.72 -12.51 32.13
CA ASN A 201 8.33 -12.75 31.74
C ASN A 201 8.19 -12.47 30.24
N GLN A 202 8.10 -13.55 29.46
CA GLN A 202 7.71 -13.52 28.05
C GLN A 202 6.53 -14.48 27.89
N SER A 203 5.37 -14.10 28.41
CA SER A 203 4.17 -14.88 28.16
C SER A 203 3.75 -14.77 26.69
N LEU A 204 3.10 -15.80 26.16
CA LEU A 204 2.57 -15.76 24.78
C LEU A 204 1.61 -14.57 24.58
N ALA A 205 0.86 -14.20 25.62
CA ALA A 205 -0.04 -13.05 25.57
C ALA A 205 0.69 -11.71 25.38
N GLU A 206 1.81 -11.50 26.09
CA GLU A 206 2.63 -10.28 25.94
C GLU A 206 3.29 -10.22 24.55
N GLU A 207 3.75 -11.36 24.04
CA GLU A 207 4.31 -11.45 22.69
C GLU A 207 3.27 -11.10 21.61
N ASP A 208 2.05 -11.63 21.75
CA ASP A 208 0.93 -11.35 20.86
C ASP A 208 0.47 -9.89 20.95
N GLU A 209 0.46 -9.29 22.15
CA GLU A 209 0.19 -7.86 22.32
C GLU A 209 1.22 -6.99 21.60
N SER A 210 2.51 -7.31 21.73
CA SER A 210 3.59 -6.65 21.00
C SER A 210 3.43 -6.80 19.50
N PHE A 211 3.04 -7.98 19.01
CA PHE A 211 2.76 -8.21 17.60
C PHE A 211 1.58 -7.36 17.11
N GLN A 212 0.49 -7.26 17.87
CA GLN A 212 -0.63 -6.37 17.53
C GLN A 212 -0.19 -4.91 17.45
N GLN A 213 0.73 -4.48 18.31
CA GLN A 213 1.31 -3.14 18.23
C GLN A 213 2.17 -2.95 16.97
N ALA A 214 2.94 -3.96 16.58
CA ALA A 214 3.71 -3.95 15.33
C ALA A 214 2.81 -3.84 14.09
N MET A 215 1.72 -4.61 14.06
CA MET A 215 0.70 -4.51 13.00
C MET A 215 0.13 -3.09 12.88
N LYS A 216 -0.16 -2.43 14.02
CA LYS A 216 -0.67 -1.05 14.03
C LYS A 216 0.36 -0.06 13.48
N VAL A 217 1.62 -0.17 13.89
CA VAL A 217 2.69 0.73 13.41
C VAL A 217 2.89 0.59 11.91
N ALA A 218 3.08 -0.63 11.41
CA ALA A 218 3.27 -0.87 9.98
C ALA A 218 2.03 -0.50 9.16
N GLY A 219 0.85 -0.86 9.66
CA GLY A 219 -0.42 -0.60 9.00
C GLY A 219 -0.79 0.87 8.89
N ASN A 220 -0.51 1.67 9.93
CA ASN A 220 -0.76 3.11 9.91
C ASN A 220 0.13 3.82 8.88
N GLU A 221 1.41 3.45 8.79
CA GLU A 221 2.31 4.05 7.80
C GLU A 221 1.94 3.68 6.36
N PHE A 222 1.50 2.44 6.16
CA PHE A 222 0.95 2.00 4.88
C PHE A 222 -0.27 2.84 4.47
N LEU A 223 -1.17 3.08 5.43
CA LEU A 223 -2.35 3.93 5.25
C LEU A 223 -2.00 5.39 4.97
N GLU A 224 -1.03 5.95 5.70
CA GLU A 224 -0.51 7.29 5.47
C GLU A 224 0.10 7.41 4.07
N CYS A 225 0.83 6.40 3.61
CA CYS A 225 1.38 6.35 2.27
C CYS A 225 0.27 6.37 1.19
N ILE A 226 -0.76 5.54 1.32
CA ILE A 226 -1.91 5.55 0.40
C ILE A 226 -2.56 6.94 0.41
N ASN A 227 -2.86 7.47 1.59
CA ASN A 227 -3.55 8.74 1.76
C ASN A 227 -2.76 9.92 1.18
N PHE A 228 -1.45 9.97 1.42
CA PHE A 228 -0.57 10.97 0.82
C PHE A 228 -0.62 10.92 -0.70
N HIS A 229 -0.48 9.73 -1.28
CA HIS A 229 -0.46 9.61 -2.74
C HIS A 229 -1.82 9.91 -3.37
N ALA A 230 -2.92 9.51 -2.72
CA ALA A 230 -4.27 9.77 -3.20
C ALA A 230 -4.67 11.25 -3.09
N LYS A 231 -4.34 11.92 -1.98
CA LYS A 231 -4.83 13.27 -1.67
C LYS A 231 -3.89 14.38 -2.11
N SER A 232 -2.59 14.09 -2.24
CA SER A 232 -1.57 15.11 -2.55
C SER A 232 -0.88 14.84 -3.89
N TRP A 233 -0.29 13.65 -4.08
CA TRP A 233 0.50 13.35 -5.28
C TRP A 233 -0.37 13.22 -6.55
N LEU A 234 -1.47 12.47 -6.47
CA LEU A 234 -2.32 12.20 -7.64
C LEU A 234 -2.96 13.49 -8.20
N PRO A 235 -3.54 14.40 -7.39
CA PRO A 235 -4.05 15.67 -7.89
C PRO A 235 -2.97 16.61 -8.46
N ALA A 236 -1.74 16.57 -7.91
CA ALA A 236 -0.63 17.39 -8.40
C ALA A 236 -0.31 17.11 -9.87
N ARG A 237 -0.51 15.88 -10.35
CA ARG A 237 -0.30 15.50 -11.76
C ARG A 237 -1.11 16.36 -12.72
N SER A 238 -2.36 16.64 -12.40
CA SER A 238 -3.22 17.47 -13.25
C SER A 238 -2.72 18.90 -13.34
N VAL A 239 -2.18 19.44 -12.25
CA VAL A 239 -1.56 20.78 -12.22
C VAL A 239 -0.33 20.81 -13.11
N VAL A 240 0.58 19.84 -12.94
CA VAL A 240 1.81 19.74 -13.75
C VAL A 240 1.49 19.56 -15.23
N MET A 241 0.54 18.68 -15.57
CA MET A 241 0.12 18.46 -16.96
C MET A 241 -0.48 19.72 -17.59
N ASN A 242 -1.35 20.43 -16.88
CA ASN A 242 -1.92 21.68 -17.39
C ASN A 242 -0.84 22.76 -17.59
N SER A 243 0.10 22.90 -16.65
CA SER A 243 1.24 23.80 -16.78
C SER A 243 2.15 23.42 -17.94
N LEU A 244 2.40 22.13 -18.17
CA LEU A 244 3.13 21.63 -19.34
C LEU A 244 2.42 22.00 -20.65
N LEU A 245 1.10 21.85 -20.73
CA LEU A 245 0.34 22.22 -21.93
C LEU A 245 0.36 23.73 -22.18
N ALA A 246 0.30 24.53 -21.11
CA ALA A 246 0.31 25.99 -21.19
C ALA A 246 1.71 26.60 -21.42
N ARG A 247 2.79 25.82 -21.31
CA ARG A 247 4.18 26.34 -21.30
C ARG A 247 4.52 27.27 -22.47
N LYS A 248 4.02 26.97 -23.67
CA LYS A 248 4.26 27.80 -24.86
C LYS A 248 3.60 29.18 -24.82
N SER A 249 2.54 29.34 -24.01
CA SER A 249 1.91 30.65 -23.77
C SER A 249 2.64 31.47 -22.71
N ILE A 250 3.47 30.83 -21.89
CA ILE A 250 4.29 31.48 -20.85
C ILE A 250 5.64 31.86 -21.43
N ASP A 251 6.24 30.95 -22.17
CA ASP A 251 7.52 31.14 -22.83
C ASP A 251 7.48 30.56 -24.24
N SER A 252 7.88 31.37 -25.22
CA SER A 252 7.80 31.00 -26.64
C SER A 252 8.69 29.81 -27.00
N SER A 253 9.80 29.58 -26.29
CA SER A 253 10.65 28.40 -26.50
C SER A 253 10.00 27.13 -25.92
N GLY A 254 9.20 27.29 -24.86
CA GLY A 254 8.52 26.21 -24.15
C GLY A 254 9.42 25.47 -23.16
N GLU A 255 10.61 26.00 -22.87
CA GLU A 255 11.55 25.48 -21.88
C GLU A 255 11.17 25.88 -20.45
N ILE A 256 10.46 27.00 -20.30
CA ILE A 256 10.00 27.49 -18.99
C ILE A 256 8.56 27.04 -18.75
N ILE A 257 8.33 26.40 -17.60
CA ILE A 257 7.00 26.01 -17.13
C ILE A 257 6.68 26.82 -15.88
N MET A 258 5.48 27.42 -15.84
CA MET A 258 4.97 28.09 -14.66
C MET A 258 3.90 27.21 -13.99
N LEU A 259 4.16 26.84 -12.74
CA LEU A 259 3.17 26.17 -11.89
C LEU A 259 2.25 27.24 -11.28
N THR A 260 0.93 27.08 -11.44
CA THR A 260 -0.03 28.05 -10.89
C THR A 260 -0.10 27.97 -9.37
N ASN A 261 0.16 26.78 -8.80
CA ASN A 261 0.21 26.51 -7.36
C ASN A 261 1.50 25.74 -7.05
N SER A 262 2.03 25.89 -5.83
CA SER A 262 3.02 24.95 -5.32
C SER A 262 2.38 23.57 -5.20
N VAL A 263 3.02 22.55 -5.77
CA VAL A 263 2.60 21.16 -5.70
C VAL A 263 3.73 20.31 -5.13
N PRO A 264 3.42 19.20 -4.44
CA PRO A 264 4.45 18.25 -4.01
C PRO A 264 5.23 17.77 -5.23
N ASP A 265 6.55 17.90 -5.16
CA ASP A 265 7.48 17.42 -6.16
C ASP A 265 7.86 15.98 -5.81
N ASP A 266 7.72 15.08 -6.78
CA ASP A 266 8.21 13.72 -6.65
C ASP A 266 9.71 13.76 -6.93
N ARG A 267 10.49 14.04 -5.88
CA ARG A 267 11.96 13.93 -5.93
C ARG A 267 12.36 12.46 -5.88
N SER A 268 11.94 11.66 -6.87
CA SER A 268 12.41 10.28 -7.06
C SER A 268 12.86 10.03 -8.50
#